data_AF-A0A4U2PXS1-F1
#
_entry.id   AF-A0A4U2PXS1-F1
#
_cell.length_a   1.000
_cell.length_b   1.000
_cell.length_c   1.000
_cell.angle_alpha   90.00
_cell.angle_beta   90.00
_cell.angle_gamma   90.00
#
_symmetry.space_group_name_H-M   'P 1'
#
loop_
_entity.id
_entity.type
_entity.pdbx_description
1 polymer ?
#
loop_
_entity_poly.entity_id
_entity_poly.type
_entity_poly.pdbx_seq_one_letter_code
_entity_poly.pdbx_strand_id
1 'polypeptide(L)'
;MAAKIGSYGNIAFVVTPKVIRTFRELTRSSASRWADHEIMLKKPKSQFLGPGLDTVTFTMYFAAWHGTNPRKEMDKLVDWDRKGKAGALTIGGKKLGAGLWVVTGLEQAWTHVDNRGNLLSGTINITLKEYVK
;
A
#
# COMPACT_ATOMS: atom_id res chain seq x y z
N MET A 1 22.97 2.18 13.00
CA MET A 1 22.63 2.89 11.75
C MET A 1 21.15 2.64 11.45
N ALA A 2 20.37 3.66 11.10
CA ALA A 2 18.95 3.47 10.75
C ALA A 2 18.82 3.12 9.27
N ALA A 3 18.29 1.94 8.96
CA ALA A 3 18.03 1.56 7.58
C ALA A 3 16.66 2.12 7.17
N LYS A 4 16.67 3.25 6.46
CA LYS A 4 15.47 3.74 5.76
C LYS A 4 15.31 2.92 4.48
N ILE A 5 14.31 2.06 4.46
CA ILE A 5 14.01 1.19 3.32
C ILE A 5 13.28 1.99 2.24
N GLY A 6 12.40 2.91 2.65
CA GLY A 6 11.55 3.65 1.73
C GLY A 6 10.54 4.54 2.42
N SER A 7 9.53 4.98 1.70
CA SER A 7 8.38 5.70 2.25
C SER A 7 7.18 5.66 1.32
N TYR A 8 5.99 5.66 1.91
CA TYR A 8 4.75 6.06 1.25
C TYR A 8 4.37 7.46 1.75
N GLY A 9 4.58 8.48 0.91
CA GLY A 9 4.36 9.86 1.30
C GLY A 9 5.18 10.26 2.53
N ASN A 10 4.52 10.61 3.63
CA ASN A 10 5.17 10.95 4.90
C ASN A 10 5.38 9.73 5.83
N ILE A 11 4.92 8.54 5.43
CA ILE A 11 5.03 7.31 6.20
C ILE A 11 6.32 6.59 5.79
N ALA A 12 7.37 6.71 6.61
CA ALA A 12 8.67 6.11 6.31
C ALA A 12 8.74 4.63 6.69
N PHE A 13 9.24 3.78 5.78
CA PHE A 13 9.57 2.39 6.08
C PHE A 13 10.97 2.33 6.68
N VAL A 14 11.07 1.88 7.93
CA VAL A 14 12.29 1.94 8.73
C VAL A 14 12.43 0.67 9.56
N VAL A 15 13.64 0.13 9.59
CA VAL A 15 14.04 -0.93 10.51
C VAL A 15 15.23 -0.42 11.31
N THR A 16 15.03 -0.30 12.61
CA THR A 16 16.04 0.09 13.60
C THR A 16 15.90 -0.79 14.84
N PRO A 17 16.91 -0.86 15.71
CA PRO A 17 16.79 -1.58 16.98
C PRO A 17 15.66 -1.07 17.89
N LYS A 18 15.19 0.18 17.70
CA LYS A 18 14.12 0.78 18.49
C LYS A 18 12.75 0.72 17.83
N VAL A 19 12.71 0.74 16.50
CA VAL A 19 11.49 0.89 15.71
C VAL A 19 11.54 -0.03 14.50
N ILE A 20 10.54 -0.88 14.38
CA ILE A 20 10.30 -1.71 13.19
C ILE A 20 8.97 -1.30 12.58
N ARG A 21 9.03 -0.68 11.40
CA ARG A 21 7.89 -0.30 10.58
C ARG A 21 8.23 -0.54 9.12
N THR A 22 7.90 -1.70 8.60
CA THR A 22 8.18 -2.09 7.21
C THR A 22 7.01 -2.85 6.62
N PHE A 23 6.91 -2.79 5.29
CA PHE A 23 5.97 -3.59 4.53
C PHE A 23 6.45 -5.04 4.40
N ARG A 24 5.52 -5.94 4.11
CA ARG A 24 5.69 -7.35 3.77
C ARG A 24 4.80 -7.65 2.57
N GLU A 25 5.17 -8.67 1.80
CA GLU A 25 4.34 -9.22 0.72
C GLU A 25 3.90 -8.16 -0.31
N LEU A 26 4.79 -7.20 -0.61
CA LEU A 26 4.47 -6.14 -1.56
C LEU A 26 4.29 -6.72 -2.96
N THR A 27 3.10 -6.51 -3.50
CA THR A 27 2.71 -6.92 -4.85
C THR A 27 2.31 -5.69 -5.65
N ARG A 28 2.80 -5.58 -6.89
CA ARG A 28 2.36 -4.56 -7.85
C ARG A 28 1.69 -5.28 -9.02
N SER A 29 0.43 -4.93 -9.27
CA SER A 29 -0.35 -5.43 -10.39
C SER A 29 -0.54 -4.32 -11.41
N SER A 30 -0.08 -4.55 -12.63
CA SER A 30 -0.25 -3.63 -13.75
C SER A 30 -1.26 -4.18 -14.74
N ALA A 31 -2.19 -3.32 -15.16
CA ALA A 31 -3.23 -3.69 -16.11
C ALA A 31 -3.09 -2.88 -17.40
N SER A 32 -3.28 -3.52 -18.54
CA SER A 32 -3.44 -2.85 -19.84
C SER A 32 -4.90 -2.94 -20.27
N ARG A 33 -5.40 -1.94 -20.99
CA ARG A 33 -6.79 -1.92 -21.46
C ARG A 33 -6.82 -2.32 -22.93
N TRP A 34 -7.57 -3.38 -23.22
CA TRP A 34 -7.79 -3.91 -24.55
C TRP A 34 -9.30 -4.01 -24.80
N ALA A 35 -9.71 -3.79 -26.04
CA ALA A 35 -11.06 -4.10 -26.51
C ALA A 35 -10.98 -5.14 -27.63
N ASP A 36 -11.80 -6.18 -27.53
CA ASP A 36 -11.94 -7.17 -28.59
C ASP A 36 -13.12 -6.79 -29.48
N HIS A 37 -12.84 -6.65 -30.77
CA HIS A 37 -13.86 -6.39 -31.78
C HIS A 37 -14.29 -7.71 -32.41
N GLU A 38 -15.52 -8.10 -32.14
CA GLU A 38 -16.12 -9.32 -32.67
C GLU A 38 -16.29 -9.25 -34.20
N ILE A 39 -15.92 -10.32 -34.88
CA ILE A 39 -16.04 -10.43 -36.33
C ILE A 39 -16.76 -11.74 -36.64
N MET A 40 -17.90 -11.64 -37.32
CA MET A 40 -18.72 -12.82 -37.64
C MET A 40 -17.88 -13.91 -38.32
N LEU A 41 -17.91 -15.12 -37.74
CA LEU A 41 -17.20 -16.32 -38.20
C LEU A 41 -15.66 -16.19 -38.26
N LYS A 42 -15.08 -15.20 -37.58
CA LYS A 42 -13.62 -15.03 -37.49
C LYS A 42 -13.20 -14.83 -36.04
N LYS A 43 -11.91 -14.99 -35.76
CA LYS A 43 -11.35 -14.61 -34.46
C LYS A 43 -11.51 -13.09 -34.27
N PRO A 44 -11.87 -12.64 -33.06
CA PRO A 44 -11.97 -11.21 -32.76
C PRO A 44 -10.61 -10.52 -32.93
N LYS A 45 -10.64 -9.23 -33.24
CA LYS A 45 -9.43 -8.40 -33.32
C LYS A 45 -9.29 -7.56 -32.06
N SER A 46 -8.20 -7.75 -31.33
CA SER A 46 -7.88 -6.97 -30.14
C SER A 46 -7.28 -5.61 -30.51
N GLN A 47 -7.81 -4.54 -29.92
CA GLN A 47 -7.29 -3.18 -30.04
C GLN A 47 -6.80 -2.69 -28.68
N PHE A 48 -5.57 -2.17 -28.65
CA PHE A 48 -5.04 -1.53 -27.46
C PHE A 48 -5.70 -0.17 -27.24
N LEU A 49 -6.34 -0.01 -26.08
CA LEU A 49 -7.01 1.23 -25.68
C LEU A 49 -6.09 2.17 -24.88
N GLY A 50 -4.98 1.65 -24.36
CA GLY A 50 -4.06 2.39 -23.51
C GLY A 50 -3.70 1.65 -22.22
N PRO A 51 -2.78 2.21 -21.42
CA PRO A 51 -2.47 1.68 -20.11
C PRO A 51 -3.69 1.76 -19.19
N GLY A 52 -3.80 0.79 -18.27
CA GLY A 52 -4.67 0.85 -17.11
C GLY A 52 -3.96 1.51 -15.92
N LEU A 53 -4.67 1.65 -14.81
CA LEU A 53 -4.08 2.13 -13.55
C LEU A 53 -3.51 0.94 -12.79
N ASP A 54 -2.28 1.09 -12.31
CA ASP A 54 -1.66 0.07 -11.49
C ASP A 54 -2.28 0.04 -10.08
N THR A 55 -2.19 -1.13 -9.45
CA THR A 55 -2.57 -1.36 -8.05
C THR A 55 -1.39 -1.94 -7.31
N VAL A 56 -1.15 -1.47 -6.09
CA VAL A 56 -0.11 -1.99 -5.19
C VAL A 56 -0.75 -2.44 -3.90
N THR A 57 -0.46 -3.66 -3.48
CA THR A 57 -0.89 -4.20 -2.20
C THR A 57 0.31 -4.55 -1.35
N PHE A 58 0.23 -4.29 -0.05
CA PHE A 58 1.21 -4.75 0.90
C PHE A 58 0.63 -4.81 2.31
N THR A 59 1.30 -5.58 3.14
CA THR A 59 0.91 -5.81 4.52
C THR A 59 1.91 -5.16 5.46
N MET A 60 1.45 -4.57 6.56
CA MET A 60 2.33 -4.08 7.63
C MET A 60 1.92 -4.69 8.95
N TYR A 61 2.92 -5.14 9.71
CA TYR A 61 2.72 -5.66 11.06
C TYR A 61 3.21 -4.63 12.09
N PHE A 62 2.36 -4.28 13.03
CA PHE A 62 2.66 -3.36 14.11
C PHE A 62 2.57 -4.08 15.45
N ALA A 63 3.55 -3.82 16.32
CA ALA A 63 3.56 -4.35 17.67
C ALA A 63 4.17 -3.34 18.66
N ALA A 64 3.66 -3.34 19.89
CA ALA A 64 4.11 -2.46 20.96
C ALA A 64 5.60 -2.68 21.29
N TRP A 65 6.05 -3.94 21.26
CA TRP A 65 7.45 -4.31 21.48
C TRP A 65 8.38 -3.94 20.30
N HIS A 66 7.83 -3.50 19.17
CA HIS A 66 8.61 -2.87 18.10
C HIS A 66 8.80 -1.35 18.32
N GLY A 67 8.56 -0.86 19.54
CA GLY A 67 8.75 0.55 19.92
C GLY A 67 7.82 1.52 19.20
N THR A 68 6.67 1.03 18.72
CA THR A 68 5.61 1.85 18.11
C THR A 68 4.31 1.62 18.87
N ASN A 69 3.40 2.59 18.84
CA ASN A 69 2.03 2.37 19.30
C ASN A 69 1.22 1.86 18.09
N PRO A 70 0.80 0.58 18.06
CA PRO A 70 0.18 -0.01 16.88
C PRO A 70 -1.07 0.74 16.42
N ARG A 71 -1.94 1.12 17.37
CA ARG A 71 -3.16 1.88 17.09
C ARG A 71 -2.84 3.22 16.43
N LYS A 72 -1.92 3.99 17.00
CA LYS A 72 -1.53 5.29 16.44
C LYS A 72 -0.91 5.17 15.04
N GLU A 73 -0.15 4.12 14.76
CA GLU A 73 0.42 3.91 13.43
C GLU A 73 -0.64 3.51 12.40
N MET A 74 -1.57 2.63 12.78
CA MET A 74 -2.71 2.25 11.94
C MET A 74 -3.63 3.45 11.67
N ASP A 75 -3.92 4.28 12.68
CA ASP A 75 -4.76 5.47 12.54
C ASP A 75 -4.18 6.51 11.56
N LYS A 76 -2.84 6.61 11.46
CA LYS A 76 -2.20 7.48 10.45
C LYS A 76 -2.53 7.04 9.03
N LEU A 77 -2.59 5.74 8.78
CA LEU A 77 -2.93 5.18 7.47
C LEU A 77 -4.42 5.39 7.16
N VAL A 78 -5.28 5.26 8.18
CA VAL A 78 -6.71 5.59 8.07
C VAL A 78 -6.94 7.08 7.78
N ASP A 79 -6.17 7.97 8.41
CA ASP A 79 -6.23 9.42 8.12
C ASP A 79 -5.87 9.72 6.66
N TRP A 80 -4.86 9.02 6.13
CA TRP A 80 -4.44 9.15 4.73
C TRP A 80 -5.52 8.72 3.75
N ASP A 81 -6.14 7.58 4.02
CA ASP A 81 -7.28 7.05 3.27
C ASP A 81 -8.46 8.03 3.30
N ARG A 82 -8.92 8.43 4.49
CA ARG A 82 -10.09 9.32 4.66
C ARG A 82 -9.89 10.72 4.06
N LYS A 83 -8.65 11.21 4.01
CA LYS A 83 -8.32 12.51 3.39
C LYS A 83 -8.06 12.40 1.89
N GLY A 84 -8.08 11.21 1.30
CA GLY A 84 -7.80 11.01 -0.12
C GLY A 84 -6.41 11.50 -0.53
N LYS A 85 -5.41 11.37 0.37
CA LYS A 85 -4.06 11.92 0.12
C LYS A 85 -3.34 11.07 -0.92
N ALA A 86 -2.89 11.71 -1.99
CA ALA A 86 -1.96 11.11 -2.95
C ALA A 86 -0.51 11.27 -2.46
N GLY A 87 0.27 10.19 -2.49
CA GLY A 87 1.66 10.18 -2.05
C GLY A 87 2.56 9.35 -2.95
N ALA A 88 3.84 9.72 -3.05
CA ALA A 88 4.83 8.91 -3.73
C ALA A 88 5.16 7.65 -2.91
N LEU A 89 5.19 6.50 -3.56
CA LEU A 89 5.71 5.27 -2.97
C LEU A 89 7.16 5.10 -3.43
N THR A 90 8.07 4.96 -2.47
CA THR A 90 9.51 4.87 -2.70
C THR A 90 10.09 3.70 -1.93
N ILE A 91 10.94 2.91 -2.58
CA ILE A 91 11.61 1.73 -2.03
C ILE A 91 13.05 1.73 -2.54
N GLY A 92 14.03 1.56 -1.66
CA GLY A 92 15.45 1.58 -2.01
C GLY A 92 15.90 2.90 -2.66
N GLY A 93 15.27 4.01 -2.30
CA GLY A 93 15.54 5.33 -2.89
C GLY A 93 14.95 5.56 -4.29
N LYS A 94 14.24 4.58 -4.86
CA LYS A 94 13.59 4.69 -6.17
C LYS A 94 12.07 4.77 -6.00
N LYS A 95 11.41 5.57 -6.85
CA LYS A 95 9.94 5.61 -6.92
C LYS A 95 9.41 4.31 -7.51
N LEU A 96 8.35 3.78 -6.93
CA LEU A 96 7.57 2.68 -7.51
C LEU A 96 6.42 3.30 -8.31
N GLY A 97 6.39 3.08 -9.62
CA GLY A 97 5.42 3.72 -10.53
C GLY A 97 5.86 5.10 -11.04
N ALA A 98 5.13 5.62 -12.02
CA ALA A 98 5.37 6.95 -12.60
C ALA A 98 4.62 8.05 -11.84
N GLY A 99 3.42 7.75 -11.36
CA GLY A 99 2.53 8.69 -10.67
C GLY A 99 2.63 8.68 -9.14
N LEU A 100 1.62 9.31 -8.54
CA LEU A 100 1.35 9.20 -7.10
C LEU A 100 0.43 8.01 -6.84
N TRP A 101 0.27 7.66 -5.58
CA TRP A 101 -0.59 6.57 -5.14
C TRP A 101 -1.57 7.06 -4.08
N VAL A 102 -2.83 6.64 -4.20
CA VAL A 102 -3.88 6.89 -3.21
C VAL A 102 -4.26 5.58 -2.55
N VAL A 103 -4.59 5.62 -1.26
CA VAL A 103 -5.19 4.48 -0.57
C VAL A 103 -6.62 4.31 -1.10
N THR A 104 -6.96 3.09 -1.51
CA THR A 104 -8.32 2.73 -1.95
C THR A 104 -8.92 1.60 -1.12
N GLY A 105 -8.10 0.95 -0.29
CA GLY A 105 -8.54 -0.12 0.59
C GLY A 105 -7.58 -0.24 1.76
N LEU A 106 -8.16 -0.45 2.94
CA LEU A 106 -7.42 -0.59 4.19
C LEU A 106 -8.19 -1.53 5.10
N GLU A 107 -7.54 -2.62 5.52
CA GLU A 107 -8.11 -3.64 6.39
C GLU A 107 -7.20 -3.81 7.60
N GLN A 108 -7.76 -3.76 8.81
CA GLN A 108 -7.02 -3.92 10.06
C GLN A 108 -7.43 -5.20 10.78
N ALA A 109 -6.45 -6.02 11.12
CA ALA A 109 -6.62 -7.19 11.98
C ALA A 109 -5.95 -6.94 13.33
N TRP A 110 -6.74 -6.83 14.38
CA TRP A 110 -6.24 -6.64 15.74
C TRP A 110 -6.04 -8.00 16.39
N THR A 111 -4.78 -8.41 16.58
CA THR A 111 -4.46 -9.77 17.01
C THR A 111 -4.30 -9.89 18.51
N HIS A 112 -3.71 -8.89 19.17
CA HIS A 112 -3.52 -8.90 20.62
C HIS A 112 -3.98 -7.60 21.24
N VAL A 113 -4.96 -7.69 22.13
CA VAL A 113 -5.49 -6.57 22.91
C VAL A 113 -5.35 -6.94 24.39
N ASP A 114 -4.87 -6.00 25.20
CA ASP A 114 -4.75 -6.22 26.64
C ASP A 114 -6.09 -6.09 27.38
N ASN A 115 -6.11 -6.41 28.67
CA ASN A 115 -7.30 -6.30 29.52
C ASN A 115 -7.78 -4.86 29.77
N ARG A 116 -7.04 -3.85 29.29
CA ARG A 116 -7.39 -2.43 29.34
C ARG A 116 -7.85 -1.89 27.98
N GLY A 117 -7.93 -2.73 26.95
CA GLY A 117 -8.33 -2.34 25.59
C GLY A 117 -7.21 -1.73 24.74
N ASN A 118 -5.95 -1.78 25.19
CA ASN A 118 -4.82 -1.33 24.39
C ASN A 118 -4.44 -2.38 23.35
N LEU A 119 -4.27 -1.92 22.11
CA LEU A 119 -3.78 -2.77 21.03
C LEU A 119 -2.28 -3.00 21.19
N LEU A 120 -1.91 -4.24 21.51
CA LEU A 120 -0.52 -4.67 21.66
C LEU A 120 0.11 -5.06 20.32
N SER A 121 -0.64 -5.70 19.44
CA SER A 121 -0.19 -5.96 18.07
C SER A 121 -1.34 -6.19 17.11
N GLY A 122 -1.05 -5.97 15.83
CA GLY A 122 -1.99 -6.21 14.75
C GLY A 122 -1.34 -6.04 13.39
N THR A 123 -2.11 -6.40 12.38
CA THR A 123 -1.72 -6.33 10.97
C THR A 123 -2.62 -5.35 10.24
N ILE A 124 -2.09 -4.65 9.25
CA ILE A 124 -2.87 -3.84 8.33
C ILE A 124 -2.54 -4.25 6.89
N ASN A 125 -3.57 -4.52 6.10
CA ASN A 125 -3.46 -4.76 4.66
C ASN A 125 -3.83 -3.45 3.95
N ILE A 126 -2.96 -2.98 3.08
CA ILE A 126 -3.13 -1.70 2.39
C ILE A 126 -3.20 -1.97 0.89
N THR A 127 -4.22 -1.41 0.25
CA THR A 127 -4.39 -1.38 -1.20
C THR A 127 -4.26 0.06 -1.68
N LEU A 128 -3.27 0.28 -2.53
CA LEU A 128 -3.01 1.54 -3.20
C LEU A 128 -3.40 1.43 -4.68
N LYS A 129 -3.94 2.52 -5.23
CA LYS A 129 -4.19 2.66 -6.66
C LYS A 129 -3.38 3.81 -7.21
N GLU A 130 -2.87 3.65 -8.42
CA GLU A 130 -2.18 4.72 -9.14
C GLU A 130 -3.11 5.92 -9.33
N TYR A 131 -2.57 7.11 -9.04
CA TYR A 131 -3.25 8.39 -9.16
C TYR A 131 -2.52 9.23 -10.20
N VAL A 132 -3.21 9.43 -11.32
CA VAL A 132 -2.79 10.32 -12.41
C VAL A 132 -3.56 11.63 -12.25
N LYS A 133 -2.83 12.74 -12.26
CA LYS A 133 -3.39 14.09 -12.15
C LYS A 133 -3.84 14.60 -13.52
#